data_AF-A0A3D3J2A3-F1
#
_entry.id   AF-A0A3D3J2A3-F1
#
_cell.length_a   1.000
_cell.length_b   1.000
_cell.length_c   1.000
_cell.angle_alpha   90.00
_cell.angle_beta   90.00
_cell.angle_gamma   90.00
#
_symmetry.space_group_name_H-M   'P 1'
#
loop_
_entity.id
_entity.type
_entity.pdbx_description
1 polymer ?
#
loop_
_entity_poly.entity_id
_entity_poly.type
_entity_poly.pdbx_seq_one_letter_code
_entity_poly.pdbx_strand_id
1 'polypeptide(L)'
;MICPKCGTAIDEGYMYCPKCGEEVIMVPDYEVELEEGIEQTISEVVELMADSVEGESDNKPVPAGNSKNKISLKIKLLIAAVAAVGLVLVIGITYIVKQIKAYYSFDEQFEKVSEEFREGDYEEAIKTARHVISINPEDERARLLLADSYFSLKKYDESIAVLNDLLNDFPNDTGIYERLIANYELEGDIDSIIRLSEQADPSTFKTLFGDYVSEKPEFSEEGGNYYGRQTIKLMTSGNGTIFYTLDGSFPDESAEVYTTPIVLDEGETTIRAVHVNEKGVKSEEVSKTYNIIKVAPLTPKLLTQSGDYSIPKLIKVEETQNGTIYYTTDGTDPTVDSREYDPPVPMPLGKSEFRFAIINDSGVSSEIVVAEYNLSISGIDKEYAEGLVQLTLMALGHDVTAHEFKAKYGYSQGSRSYYVIEDYAGGKRQNTVYAVDAQTGEVYTITRNGNTGDYDFGVVK
;
A
#
# COMPACT_ATOMS: atom_id res chain seq x y z
N MET A 1 22.80 22.12 58.95
CA MET A 1 22.55 21.14 60.05
C MET A 1 23.32 19.85 59.82
N ILE A 2 23.44 18.91 60.77
CA ILE A 2 24.17 17.64 60.58
C ILE A 2 23.18 16.47 60.71
N CYS A 3 23.23 15.50 59.79
CA CYS A 3 22.37 14.31 59.81
C CYS A 3 22.62 13.47 61.08
N PRO A 4 21.59 13.18 61.89
CA PRO A 4 21.75 12.41 63.14
C PRO A 4 22.12 10.94 62.89
N LYS A 5 21.83 10.40 61.70
CA LYS A 5 22.09 8.99 61.36
C LYS A 5 23.48 8.75 60.77
N CYS A 6 23.95 9.65 59.90
CA CYS A 6 25.21 9.43 59.17
C CYS A 6 26.26 10.54 59.32
N GLY A 7 25.97 11.60 60.09
CA GLY A 7 26.91 12.67 60.41
C GLY A 7 27.28 13.61 59.25
N THR A 8 26.58 13.51 58.11
CA THR A 8 26.82 14.38 56.94
C THR A 8 26.18 15.74 57.15
N ALA A 9 26.89 16.83 56.81
CA ALA A 9 26.33 18.18 56.83
C ALA A 9 25.23 18.31 55.76
N ILE A 10 24.10 18.89 56.15
CA ILE A 10 22.92 19.14 55.34
C ILE A 10 22.73 20.65 55.25
N ASP A 11 22.63 21.17 54.04
CA ASP A 11 22.40 22.59 53.76
C ASP A 11 20.93 22.98 54.03
N GLU A 12 20.68 24.26 54.34
CA GLU A 12 19.34 24.76 54.66
C GLU A 12 18.38 24.60 53.46
N GLY A 13 17.20 24.02 53.70
CA GLY A 13 16.15 23.83 52.68
C GLY A 13 15.95 22.39 52.17
N TYR A 14 16.76 21.42 52.63
CA TYR A 14 16.60 20.01 52.27
C TYR A 14 15.78 19.24 53.32
N MET A 15 14.69 18.59 52.88
CA MET A 15 13.78 17.79 53.72
C MET A 15 14.29 16.37 54.00
N TYR A 16 15.30 15.89 53.26
CA TYR A 16 15.93 14.58 53.44
C TYR A 16 17.45 14.69 53.33
N CYS A 17 18.16 13.86 54.08
CA CYS A 17 19.61 13.77 54.00
C CYS A 17 20.02 13.19 52.64
N PRO A 18 20.77 13.94 51.80
CA PRO A 18 21.09 13.51 50.43
C PRO A 18 21.98 12.25 50.37
N LYS A 19 22.64 11.88 51.47
CA LYS A 19 23.53 10.72 51.51
C LYS A 19 22.84 9.42 51.93
N CYS A 20 21.86 9.48 52.84
CA CYS A 20 21.27 8.27 53.43
C CYS A 20 19.74 8.23 53.37
N GLY A 21 19.11 9.27 52.82
CA GLY A 21 17.65 9.36 52.67
C GLY A 21 16.89 9.66 53.96
N GLU A 22 17.57 9.84 55.08
CA GLU A 22 16.92 10.10 56.37
C GLU A 22 16.20 11.45 56.36
N GLU A 23 14.92 11.46 56.74
CA GLU A 23 14.09 12.67 56.79
C GLU A 23 14.58 13.64 57.88
N VAL A 24 14.56 14.93 57.55
CA VAL A 24 15.05 16.00 58.41
C VAL A 24 13.85 16.75 58.98
N ILE A 25 13.46 16.39 60.20
CA ILE A 25 12.30 16.96 60.89
C ILE A 25 12.65 18.37 61.40
N MET A 26 11.99 19.41 60.86
CA MET A 26 12.30 20.83 61.13
C MET A 26 11.41 21.50 62.19
N VAL A 27 10.53 20.76 62.88
CA VAL A 27 9.64 21.33 63.91
C VAL A 27 9.93 20.66 65.25
N PRO A 28 10.18 21.42 66.34
CA PRO A 28 10.33 20.82 67.66
C PRO A 28 8.99 20.30 68.17
N ASP A 29 9.01 19.11 68.77
CA ASP A 29 7.86 18.51 69.45
C ASP A 29 7.28 19.50 70.47
N TYR A 30 6.04 19.91 70.24
CA TYR A 30 5.21 20.52 71.27
C TYR A 30 4.51 19.38 72.03
N GLU A 31 5.07 19.00 73.17
CA GLU A 31 4.30 18.36 74.25
C GLU A 31 3.27 19.38 74.76
N VAL A 32 1.98 19.11 74.52
CA VAL A 32 0.88 19.68 75.30
C VAL A 32 -0.03 18.53 75.70
N GLU A 33 -0.02 18.28 76.99
CA GLU A 33 -0.87 17.39 77.77
C GLU A 33 -2.33 17.45 77.29
N LEU A 34 -2.85 16.30 76.84
CA LEU A 34 -4.29 16.02 76.75
C LEU A 34 -4.52 14.54 77.08
N GLU A 35 -3.95 14.12 78.21
CA GLU A 35 -4.31 12.90 78.94
C GLU A 35 -5.06 13.21 80.26
N GLU A 36 -5.57 14.43 80.46
CA GLU A 36 -6.34 14.79 81.67
C GLU A 36 -7.87 14.85 81.50
N GLY A 37 -8.43 14.23 80.45
CA GLY A 37 -9.88 14.28 80.18
C GLY A 37 -10.68 13.01 80.50
N ILE A 38 -10.02 11.86 80.70
CA ILE A 38 -10.69 10.55 80.78
C ILE A 38 -10.55 9.91 82.18
N GLU A 39 -9.46 10.20 82.90
CA GLU A 39 -9.28 9.72 84.29
C GLU A 39 -10.16 10.48 85.30
N GLN A 40 -10.46 11.77 85.06
CA GLN A 40 -11.34 12.55 85.94
C GLN A 40 -12.79 12.03 85.99
N THR A 41 -13.32 11.49 84.90
CA THR A 41 -14.69 10.92 84.88
C THR A 41 -14.80 9.57 85.59
N ILE A 42 -13.70 8.84 85.77
CA ILE A 42 -13.71 7.53 86.44
C ILE A 42 -13.53 7.71 87.95
N SER A 43 -12.68 8.66 88.36
CA SER A 43 -12.43 8.92 89.78
C SER A 43 -13.64 9.53 90.50
N GLU A 44 -14.41 10.40 89.82
CA GLU A 44 -15.63 11.03 90.38
C GLU A 44 -16.79 10.03 90.56
N VAL A 45 -16.86 8.98 89.72
CA VAL A 45 -17.86 7.90 89.82
C VAL A 45 -17.51 6.90 90.93
N VAL A 46 -16.22 6.72 91.24
CA VAL A 46 -15.75 5.87 92.35
C VAL A 46 -15.99 6.53 93.71
N GLU A 47 -15.88 7.85 93.80
CA GLU A 47 -16.13 8.61 95.04
C GLU A 47 -17.62 8.63 95.44
N LEU A 48 -18.54 8.69 94.46
CA LEU A 48 -19.99 8.61 94.69
C LEU A 48 -20.48 7.25 95.22
N MET A 49 -19.65 6.19 95.14
CA MET A 49 -19.98 4.86 95.67
C MET A 49 -19.36 4.57 97.04
N ALA A 50 -18.46 5.44 97.53
CA ALA A 50 -17.74 5.23 98.78
C ALA A 50 -18.41 5.87 100.02
N ASP A 51 -19.43 6.72 99.84
CA ASP A 51 -20.02 7.52 100.93
C ASP A 51 -21.20 6.84 101.66
N SER A 52 -21.20 5.50 101.71
CA SER A 52 -22.09 4.77 102.61
C SER A 52 -21.39 3.57 103.21
N VAL A 53 -20.56 3.85 104.22
CA VAL A 53 -20.58 3.24 105.57
C VAL A 53 -19.31 3.74 106.30
N GLU A 54 -19.46 4.85 107.03
CA GLU A 54 -18.54 5.21 108.12
C GLU A 54 -18.66 4.23 109.29
N GLY A 55 -17.55 3.99 109.99
CA GLY A 55 -17.56 3.34 111.30
C GLY A 55 -16.18 2.89 111.78
N GLU A 56 -15.47 3.81 112.44
CA GLU A 56 -14.18 3.66 113.15
C GLU A 56 -14.07 2.42 114.08
N SER A 57 -12.87 1.83 114.20
CA SER A 57 -12.04 1.93 115.43
C SER A 57 -10.82 0.97 115.44
N ASP A 58 -9.65 1.56 115.72
CA ASP A 58 -8.55 1.11 116.59
C ASP A 58 -7.97 -0.34 116.58
N ASN A 59 -6.81 -0.45 115.91
CA ASN A 59 -5.48 -0.85 116.42
C ASN A 59 -5.33 -2.02 117.44
N LYS A 60 -4.84 -3.19 116.99
CA LYS A 60 -3.57 -3.86 117.39
C LYS A 60 -3.42 -5.31 116.85
N PRO A 61 -2.19 -5.85 116.70
CA PRO A 61 -1.91 -7.03 115.87
C PRO A 61 -1.70 -8.33 116.67
N VAL A 62 -2.30 -9.45 116.23
CA VAL A 62 -1.82 -10.84 116.48
C VAL A 62 -2.46 -11.80 115.41
N PRO A 63 -2.02 -13.07 115.24
CA PRO A 63 -1.12 -13.52 114.19
C PRO A 63 -1.74 -14.58 113.25
N ALA A 64 -0.91 -15.08 112.33
CA ALA A 64 -1.16 -16.15 111.37
C ALA A 64 -2.03 -17.32 111.89
N GLY A 65 -3.13 -17.59 111.17
CA GLY A 65 -4.01 -18.73 111.35
C GLY A 65 -4.46 -19.29 110.00
N ASN A 66 -3.94 -20.47 109.68
CA ASN A 66 -4.32 -21.30 108.54
C ASN A 66 -5.83 -21.57 108.52
N SER A 67 -6.53 -21.28 107.42
CA SER A 67 -7.90 -21.77 107.18
C SER A 67 -8.14 -22.09 105.70
N LYS A 68 -8.41 -23.37 105.44
CA LYS A 68 -8.88 -23.90 104.16
C LYS A 68 -10.34 -23.45 103.94
N ASN A 69 -10.58 -22.42 103.13
CA ASN A 69 -11.94 -22.07 102.72
C ASN A 69 -12.35 -22.84 101.46
N LYS A 70 -13.28 -23.79 101.64
CA LYS A 70 -14.03 -24.45 100.56
C LYS A 70 -14.97 -23.42 99.90
N ILE A 71 -14.63 -22.99 98.68
CA ILE A 71 -15.53 -22.21 97.81
C ILE A 71 -16.79 -23.05 97.54
N SER A 72 -17.97 -22.48 97.79
CA SER A 72 -19.26 -23.17 97.66
C SER A 72 -19.55 -23.53 96.19
N LEU A 73 -20.19 -24.69 95.96
CA LEU A 73 -20.44 -25.26 94.62
C LEU A 73 -21.20 -24.29 93.68
N LYS A 74 -22.06 -23.44 94.24
CA LYS A 74 -22.81 -22.41 93.50
C LYS A 74 -21.91 -21.34 92.88
N ILE A 75 -20.83 -20.96 93.55
CA ILE A 75 -19.87 -19.96 93.05
C ILE A 75 -19.00 -20.58 91.94
N LYS A 76 -18.61 -21.85 92.06
CA LYS A 76 -17.90 -22.57 90.99
C LYS A 76 -18.75 -22.72 89.72
N LEU A 77 -20.05 -22.99 89.88
CA LEU A 77 -21.01 -23.05 88.76
C LEU A 77 -21.23 -21.68 88.09
N LEU A 78 -21.28 -20.60 88.88
CA LEU A 78 -21.37 -19.23 88.35
C LEU A 78 -20.10 -18.82 87.59
N ILE A 79 -18.91 -19.10 88.12
CA ILE A 79 -17.64 -18.83 87.43
C ILE A 79 -17.53 -19.68 86.15
N ALA A 80 -17.94 -20.94 86.19
CA ALA A 80 -17.97 -21.80 85.00
C ALA A 80 -18.97 -21.32 83.95
N ALA A 81 -20.14 -20.81 84.35
CA ALA A 81 -21.13 -20.25 83.44
C ALA A 81 -20.65 -18.94 82.78
N VAL A 82 -20.02 -18.04 83.55
CA VAL A 82 -19.43 -16.80 83.01
C VAL A 82 -18.26 -17.12 82.07
N ALA A 83 -17.41 -18.10 82.43
CA ALA A 83 -16.34 -18.57 81.55
C ALA A 83 -16.88 -19.20 80.25
N ALA A 84 -17.99 -19.96 80.32
CA ALA A 84 -18.63 -20.53 79.15
C ALA A 84 -19.21 -19.45 78.21
N VAL A 85 -19.86 -18.43 78.78
CA VAL A 85 -20.37 -17.28 78.00
C VAL A 85 -19.22 -16.47 77.39
N GLY A 86 -18.13 -16.25 78.14
CA GLY A 86 -16.92 -15.62 77.62
C GLY A 86 -16.29 -16.41 76.46
N LEU A 87 -16.24 -17.74 76.56
CA LEU A 87 -15.74 -18.60 75.48
C LEU A 87 -16.60 -18.50 74.20
N VAL A 88 -17.94 -18.48 74.35
CA VAL A 88 -18.86 -18.32 73.21
C VAL A 88 -18.69 -16.95 72.55
N LEU A 89 -18.50 -15.88 73.35
CA LEU A 89 -18.21 -14.55 72.82
C LEU A 89 -16.86 -14.50 72.11
N VAL A 90 -15.82 -15.14 72.64
CA VAL A 90 -14.50 -15.23 71.97
C VAL A 90 -14.60 -16.05 70.68
N ILE A 91 -15.38 -17.14 70.65
CA ILE A 91 -15.63 -17.91 69.42
C ILE A 91 -16.41 -17.07 68.41
N GLY A 92 -17.41 -16.30 68.86
CA GLY A 92 -18.16 -15.39 68.01
C GLY A 92 -17.29 -14.26 67.45
N ILE A 93 -16.46 -13.64 68.28
CA ILE A 93 -15.52 -12.59 67.87
C ILE A 93 -14.45 -13.16 66.93
N THR A 94 -13.90 -14.34 67.19
CA THR A 94 -12.92 -14.96 66.27
C THR A 94 -13.55 -15.35 64.94
N TYR A 95 -14.82 -15.78 64.92
CA TYR A 95 -15.57 -16.02 63.70
C TYR A 95 -15.83 -14.72 62.91
N ILE A 96 -16.23 -13.64 63.59
CA ILE A 96 -16.43 -12.32 62.96
C ILE A 96 -15.10 -11.76 62.45
N VAL A 97 -14.01 -11.85 63.22
CA VAL A 97 -12.67 -11.43 62.79
C VAL A 97 -12.19 -12.28 61.61
N LYS A 98 -12.51 -13.58 61.56
CA LYS A 98 -12.23 -14.42 60.40
C LYS A 98 -13.03 -13.98 59.17
N GLN A 99 -14.31 -13.68 59.32
CA GLN A 99 -15.16 -13.16 58.24
C GLN A 99 -14.68 -11.78 57.73
N ILE A 100 -14.27 -10.90 58.64
CA ILE A 100 -13.69 -9.60 58.28
C ILE A 100 -12.33 -9.80 57.60
N LYS A 101 -11.46 -10.68 58.12
CA LYS A 101 -10.19 -11.00 57.46
C LYS A 101 -10.38 -11.61 56.08
N ALA A 102 -11.36 -12.49 55.90
CA ALA A 102 -11.72 -13.08 54.61
C ALA A 102 -12.22 -12.02 53.62
N TYR A 103 -13.13 -11.15 54.08
CA TYR A 103 -13.68 -10.06 53.29
C TYR A 103 -12.62 -9.03 52.84
N TYR A 104 -11.62 -8.75 53.69
CA TYR A 104 -10.52 -7.82 53.38
C TYR A 104 -9.25 -8.52 52.87
N SER A 105 -9.23 -9.86 52.74
CA SER A 105 -8.06 -10.57 52.23
C SER A 105 -8.04 -10.46 50.72
N PHE A 106 -6.98 -9.83 50.20
CA PHE A 106 -6.74 -9.67 48.78
C PHE A 106 -6.87 -11.00 48.02
N ASP A 107 -6.23 -12.08 48.49
CA ASP A 107 -6.18 -13.37 47.80
C ASP A 107 -7.56 -14.02 47.65
N GLU A 108 -8.41 -13.93 48.68
CA GLU A 108 -9.76 -14.51 48.65
C GLU A 108 -10.68 -13.74 47.71
N GLN A 109 -10.61 -12.41 47.72
CA GLN A 109 -11.38 -11.56 46.80
C GLN A 109 -10.89 -11.70 45.36
N PHE A 110 -9.58 -11.87 45.14
CA PHE A 110 -9.01 -12.12 43.82
C PHE A 110 -9.49 -13.45 43.23
N GLU A 111 -9.53 -14.52 44.04
CA GLU A 111 -10.07 -15.81 43.59
C GLU A 111 -11.56 -15.68 43.22
N LYS A 112 -12.33 -14.91 44.00
CA LYS A 112 -13.74 -14.63 43.71
C LYS A 112 -13.95 -13.91 42.38
N VAL A 113 -13.18 -12.85 42.08
CA VAL A 113 -13.21 -12.18 40.76
C VAL A 113 -12.89 -13.18 39.65
N SER A 114 -11.88 -14.02 39.87
CA SER A 114 -11.45 -15.01 38.89
C SER A 114 -12.52 -16.05 38.62
N GLU A 115 -13.26 -16.48 39.64
CA GLU A 115 -14.40 -17.39 39.52
C GLU A 115 -15.56 -16.74 38.77
N GLU A 116 -15.99 -15.54 39.18
CA GLU A 116 -17.04 -14.76 38.51
C GLU A 116 -16.74 -14.56 37.02
N PHE A 117 -15.48 -14.25 36.69
CA PHE A 117 -15.03 -14.12 35.31
C PHE A 117 -15.13 -15.44 34.53
N ARG A 118 -14.74 -16.57 35.14
CA ARG A 118 -14.82 -17.90 34.51
C ARG A 118 -16.26 -18.35 34.29
N GLU A 119 -17.18 -17.96 35.18
CA GLU A 119 -18.61 -18.24 35.08
C GLU A 119 -19.31 -17.36 34.03
N GLY A 120 -18.66 -16.27 33.59
CA GLY A 120 -19.19 -15.32 32.62
C GLY A 120 -20.02 -14.20 33.24
N ASP A 121 -20.03 -14.08 34.57
CA ASP A 121 -20.74 -13.05 35.33
C ASP A 121 -19.91 -11.75 35.37
N TYR A 122 -19.64 -11.18 34.19
CA TYR A 122 -18.69 -10.09 34.02
C TYR A 122 -19.08 -8.80 34.75
N GLU A 123 -20.37 -8.48 34.89
CA GLU A 123 -20.81 -7.31 35.67
C GLU A 123 -20.47 -7.43 37.16
N GLU A 124 -20.60 -8.63 37.75
CA GLU A 124 -20.21 -8.86 39.13
C GLU A 124 -18.69 -8.91 39.25
N ALA A 125 -18.00 -9.56 38.30
CA ALA A 125 -16.54 -9.58 38.22
C ALA A 125 -15.95 -8.16 38.22
N ILE A 126 -16.55 -7.21 37.48
CA ILE A 126 -16.13 -5.79 37.47
C ILE A 126 -16.27 -5.15 38.87
N LYS A 127 -17.37 -5.39 39.57
CA LYS A 127 -17.60 -4.82 40.91
C LYS A 127 -16.58 -5.37 41.89
N THR A 128 -16.38 -6.70 41.90
CA THR A 128 -15.42 -7.37 42.76
C THR A 128 -13.99 -6.94 42.41
N ALA A 129 -13.64 -6.82 41.12
CA ALA A 129 -12.31 -6.39 40.67
C ALA A 129 -11.99 -4.96 41.10
N ARG A 130 -12.93 -4.02 40.97
CA ARG A 130 -12.77 -2.64 41.49
C ARG A 130 -12.54 -2.62 43.01
N HIS A 131 -13.20 -3.53 43.75
CA HIS A 131 -12.95 -3.67 45.18
C HIS A 131 -11.55 -4.21 45.47
N VAL A 132 -11.11 -5.25 44.75
CA VAL A 132 -9.75 -5.81 44.87
C VAL A 132 -8.69 -4.75 44.59
N ILE A 133 -8.87 -3.95 43.52
CA ILE A 133 -7.97 -2.84 43.16
C ILE A 133 -7.99 -1.74 44.24
N SER A 134 -9.12 -1.50 44.92
CA SER A 134 -9.15 -0.54 46.04
C SER A 134 -8.32 -0.99 47.26
N ILE A 135 -8.08 -2.30 47.40
CA ILE A 135 -7.25 -2.88 48.48
C ILE A 135 -5.78 -2.87 48.06
N ASN A 136 -5.49 -3.26 46.81
CA ASN A 136 -4.15 -3.25 46.25
C ASN A 136 -4.17 -2.66 44.82
N PRO A 137 -3.99 -1.34 44.68
CA PRO A 137 -4.08 -0.66 43.38
C PRO A 137 -3.04 -1.11 42.36
N GLU A 138 -1.88 -1.53 42.85
CA GLU A 138 -0.73 -1.88 42.01
C GLU A 138 -0.83 -3.30 41.42
N ASP A 139 -1.77 -4.14 41.88
CA ASP A 139 -1.86 -5.53 41.41
C ASP A 139 -2.28 -5.60 39.94
N GLU A 140 -1.32 -6.01 39.11
CA GLU A 140 -1.48 -6.18 37.67
C GLU A 140 -2.63 -7.14 37.33
N ARG A 141 -2.71 -8.28 38.01
CA ARG A 141 -3.68 -9.35 37.68
C ARG A 141 -5.12 -8.89 37.89
N ALA A 142 -5.37 -8.15 38.96
CA ALA A 142 -6.70 -7.64 39.27
C ALA A 142 -7.13 -6.58 38.23
N ARG A 143 -6.20 -5.72 37.79
CA ARG A 143 -6.46 -4.73 36.75
C ARG A 143 -6.64 -5.39 35.37
N LEU A 144 -5.89 -6.45 35.05
CA LEU A 144 -6.09 -7.26 33.84
C LEU A 144 -7.47 -7.93 33.84
N LEU A 145 -7.89 -8.55 34.94
CA LEU A 145 -9.24 -9.14 35.05
C LEU A 145 -10.34 -8.09 34.89
N LEU A 146 -10.14 -6.88 35.40
CA LEU A 146 -11.08 -5.78 35.19
C LEU A 146 -11.19 -5.41 33.70
N ALA A 147 -10.05 -5.25 33.01
CA ALA A 147 -10.01 -4.97 31.58
C ALA A 147 -10.66 -6.09 30.76
N ASP A 148 -10.29 -7.36 31.03
CA ASP A 148 -10.84 -8.54 30.35
C ASP A 148 -12.36 -8.67 30.58
N SER A 149 -12.86 -8.27 31.76
CA SER A 149 -14.30 -8.23 32.05
C SER A 149 -15.01 -7.15 31.24
N TYR A 150 -14.42 -5.95 31.11
CA TYR A 150 -14.97 -4.91 30.23
C TYR A 150 -14.98 -5.34 28.77
N PHE A 151 -13.88 -5.93 28.29
CA PHE A 151 -13.76 -6.46 26.95
C PHE A 151 -14.85 -7.50 26.65
N SER A 152 -15.10 -8.43 27.58
CA SER A 152 -16.13 -9.46 27.44
C SER A 152 -17.54 -8.89 27.36
N LEU A 153 -17.79 -7.73 27.99
CA LEU A 153 -19.03 -6.96 27.87
C LEU A 153 -19.07 -6.01 26.67
N LYS A 154 -18.06 -6.05 25.78
CA LYS A 154 -17.90 -5.14 24.62
C LYS A 154 -17.78 -3.66 25.00
N LYS A 155 -17.30 -3.40 26.22
CA LYS A 155 -17.00 -2.06 26.75
C LYS A 155 -15.54 -1.75 26.45
N TYR A 156 -15.24 -1.57 25.16
CA TYR A 156 -13.87 -1.46 24.67
C TYR A 156 -13.17 -0.20 25.17
N ASP A 157 -13.85 0.95 25.16
CA ASP A 157 -13.32 2.21 25.72
C ASP A 157 -12.84 2.06 27.18
N GLU A 158 -13.66 1.45 28.05
CA GLU A 158 -13.31 1.25 29.46
C GLU A 158 -12.19 0.22 29.64
N SER A 159 -12.18 -0.84 28.82
CA SER A 159 -11.11 -1.84 28.77
C SER A 159 -9.78 -1.19 28.37
N ILE A 160 -9.76 -0.43 27.26
CA ILE A 160 -8.61 0.30 26.74
C ILE A 160 -8.09 1.29 27.79
N ALA A 161 -8.96 2.01 28.48
CA ALA A 161 -8.56 2.96 29.52
C ALA A 161 -7.78 2.27 30.67
N VAL A 162 -8.26 1.10 31.11
CA VAL A 162 -7.55 0.29 32.13
C VAL A 162 -6.24 -0.24 31.58
N LEU A 163 -6.22 -0.77 30.36
CA LEU A 163 -5.01 -1.34 29.74
C LEU A 163 -3.91 -0.29 29.48
N ASN A 164 -4.28 0.92 29.06
CA ASN A 164 -3.32 2.01 28.91
C ASN A 164 -2.73 2.45 30.26
N ASP A 165 -3.51 2.40 31.34
CA ASP A 165 -3.00 2.63 32.71
C ASP A 165 -1.98 1.56 33.09
N LEU A 166 -2.30 0.26 32.91
CA LEU A 166 -1.31 -0.80 33.16
C LEU A 166 -0.09 -0.68 32.27
N LEU A 167 -0.24 -0.27 31.00
CA LEU A 167 0.89 -0.15 30.08
C LEU A 167 1.90 0.91 30.54
N ASN A 168 1.45 1.97 31.23
CA ASN A 168 2.35 2.95 31.82
C ASN A 168 3.21 2.34 32.94
N ASP A 169 2.64 1.43 33.72
CA ASP A 169 3.35 0.74 34.81
C ASP A 169 4.25 -0.40 34.28
N PHE A 170 3.80 -1.08 33.24
CA PHE A 170 4.44 -2.26 32.64
C PHE A 170 4.66 -2.09 31.12
N PRO A 171 5.52 -1.15 30.68
CA PRO A 171 5.61 -0.72 29.28
C PRO A 171 6.10 -1.78 28.28
N ASN A 172 6.66 -2.89 28.76
CA ASN A 172 7.17 -3.98 27.94
C ASN A 172 6.37 -5.28 28.11
N ASP A 173 5.19 -5.23 28.75
CA ASP A 173 4.35 -6.42 28.91
C ASP A 173 3.58 -6.73 27.60
N THR A 174 4.01 -7.79 26.92
CA THR A 174 3.41 -8.24 25.65
C THR A 174 1.92 -8.59 25.80
N GLY A 175 1.50 -9.11 26.95
CA GLY A 175 0.10 -9.51 27.20
C GLY A 175 -0.85 -8.32 27.32
N ILE A 176 -0.36 -7.13 27.71
CA ILE A 176 -1.13 -5.89 27.67
C ILE A 176 -1.30 -5.40 26.23
N TYR A 177 -0.23 -5.42 25.43
CA TYR A 177 -0.29 -5.06 24.01
C TYR A 177 -1.26 -5.96 23.23
N GLU A 178 -1.20 -7.29 23.43
CA GLU A 178 -2.12 -8.24 22.81
C GLU A 178 -3.59 -7.90 23.09
N ARG A 179 -3.90 -7.51 24.33
CA ARG A 179 -5.27 -7.10 24.73
C ARG A 179 -5.67 -5.79 24.08
N LEU A 180 -4.80 -4.79 24.06
CA LEU A 180 -5.08 -3.51 23.39
C LEU A 180 -5.33 -3.71 21.89
N ILE A 181 -4.49 -4.51 21.22
CA ILE A 181 -4.66 -4.88 19.82
C ILE A 181 -6.03 -5.54 19.61
N ALA A 182 -6.41 -6.50 20.46
CA ALA A 182 -7.70 -7.17 20.34
C ALA A 182 -8.90 -6.22 20.55
N ASN A 183 -8.79 -5.22 21.44
CA ASN A 183 -9.82 -4.19 21.61
C ASN A 183 -9.93 -3.34 20.33
N TYR A 184 -8.82 -2.80 19.83
CA TYR A 184 -8.81 -1.96 18.63
C TYR A 184 -9.23 -2.72 17.37
N GLU A 185 -8.87 -4.00 17.23
CA GLU A 185 -9.31 -4.84 16.11
C GLU A 185 -10.83 -5.02 16.08
N LEU A 186 -11.47 -5.20 17.25
CA LEU A 186 -12.93 -5.34 17.33
C LEU A 186 -13.67 -4.02 17.05
N GLU A 187 -13.04 -2.88 17.32
CA GLU A 187 -13.55 -1.56 16.96
C GLU A 187 -13.24 -1.16 15.51
N GLY A 188 -12.28 -1.85 14.86
CA GLY A 188 -11.80 -1.52 13.53
C GLY A 188 -10.85 -0.30 13.49
N ASP A 189 -10.33 0.12 14.64
CA ASP A 189 -9.41 1.26 14.76
C ASP A 189 -7.94 0.84 14.56
N ILE A 190 -7.62 0.56 13.29
CA ILE A 190 -6.27 0.17 12.88
C ILE A 190 -5.26 1.31 13.15
N ASP A 191 -5.68 2.57 13.06
CA ASP A 191 -4.82 3.72 13.31
C ASP A 191 -4.32 3.75 14.76
N SER A 192 -5.17 3.36 15.72
CA SER A 192 -4.75 3.21 17.13
C SER A 192 -3.74 2.07 17.32
N ILE A 193 -3.84 0.97 16.57
CA ILE A 193 -2.86 -0.12 16.62
C ILE A 193 -1.50 0.35 16.10
N ILE A 194 -1.50 1.12 15.00
CA ILE A 194 -0.26 1.71 14.45
C ILE A 194 0.38 2.66 15.47
N ARG A 195 -0.40 3.55 16.11
CA ARG A 195 0.11 4.43 17.18
C ARG A 195 0.62 3.67 18.41
N LEU A 196 -0.04 2.56 18.76
CA LEU A 196 0.41 1.70 19.86
C LEU A 196 1.78 1.07 19.55
N SER A 197 2.02 0.70 18.28
CA SER A 197 3.29 0.12 17.83
C SER A 197 4.48 1.06 18.04
N GLU A 198 4.27 2.38 17.99
CA GLU A 198 5.32 3.39 18.19
C GLU A 198 5.87 3.43 19.63
N GLN A 199 5.10 2.91 20.59
CA GLN A 199 5.46 2.83 22.01
C GLN A 199 6.16 1.51 22.37
N ALA A 200 6.01 0.49 21.52
CA ALA A 200 6.54 -0.83 21.76
C ALA A 200 8.07 -0.88 21.63
N ASP A 201 8.72 -1.62 22.51
CA ASP A 201 10.15 -1.93 22.35
C ASP A 201 10.36 -2.81 21.09
N PRO A 202 11.60 -2.87 20.53
CA PRO A 202 11.86 -3.60 19.29
C PRO A 202 11.46 -5.09 19.30
N SER A 203 11.48 -5.74 20.47
CA SER A 203 11.12 -7.16 20.58
C SER A 203 9.60 -7.36 20.55
N THR A 204 8.85 -6.52 21.27
CA THR A 204 7.39 -6.50 21.24
C THR A 204 6.88 -6.09 19.86
N PHE A 205 7.47 -5.04 19.27
CA PHE A 205 7.15 -4.60 17.90
C PHE A 205 7.24 -5.76 16.90
N LYS A 206 8.39 -6.44 16.88
CA LYS A 206 8.65 -7.56 15.96
C LYS A 206 7.67 -8.72 16.15
N THR A 207 7.19 -8.92 17.37
CA THR A 207 6.34 -10.07 17.71
C THR A 207 4.87 -9.82 17.38
N LEU A 208 4.35 -8.61 17.69
CA LEU A 208 2.92 -8.33 17.64
C LEU A 208 2.48 -7.46 16.46
N PHE A 209 3.36 -6.62 15.93
CA PHE A 209 2.97 -5.56 15.00
C PHE A 209 3.34 -5.82 13.54
N GLY A 210 3.96 -6.97 13.24
CA GLY A 210 4.40 -7.31 11.88
C GLY A 210 3.26 -7.26 10.84
N ASP A 211 2.09 -7.77 11.19
CA ASP A 211 0.91 -7.77 10.31
C ASP A 211 0.27 -6.37 10.14
N TYR A 212 0.69 -5.40 10.97
CA TYR A 212 0.27 -4.00 10.90
C TYR A 212 1.30 -3.11 10.22
N VAL A 213 2.28 -3.72 9.55
CA VAL A 213 3.22 -3.03 8.67
C VAL A 213 2.90 -3.43 7.23
N SER A 214 2.85 -2.44 6.35
CA SER A 214 2.64 -2.66 4.92
C SER A 214 3.86 -2.18 4.15
N GLU A 215 4.51 -3.11 3.46
CA GLU A 215 5.65 -2.82 2.60
C GLU A 215 5.19 -2.05 1.36
N LYS A 216 5.93 -1.00 1.01
CA LYS A 216 5.58 -0.16 -0.14
C LYS A 216 5.88 -0.89 -1.47
N PRO A 217 5.09 -0.61 -2.52
CA PRO A 217 5.37 -1.15 -3.84
C PRO A 217 6.74 -0.70 -4.38
N GLU A 218 7.39 -1.57 -5.15
CA GLU A 218 8.58 -1.27 -5.93
C GLU A 218 8.23 -1.24 -7.43
N PHE A 219 8.76 -0.24 -8.12
CA PHE A 219 8.67 -0.12 -9.57
C PHE A 219 9.73 -1.00 -10.24
N SER A 220 9.38 -1.66 -11.33
CA SER A 220 10.35 -2.43 -12.13
C SER A 220 11.36 -1.56 -12.88
N GLU A 221 11.02 -0.29 -13.12
CA GLU A 221 11.83 0.66 -13.88
C GLU A 221 11.88 2.01 -13.14
N GLU A 222 13.03 2.69 -13.22
CA GLU A 222 13.19 4.01 -12.64
C GLU A 222 12.44 5.09 -13.43
N GLY A 223 12.10 6.21 -12.77
CA GLY A 223 11.47 7.34 -13.45
C GLY A 223 12.46 8.04 -14.40
N GLY A 224 11.98 8.50 -15.55
CA GLY A 224 12.83 9.20 -16.51
C GLY A 224 12.31 9.22 -17.94
N ASN A 225 13.22 9.55 -18.87
CA ASN A 225 12.95 9.59 -20.30
C ASN A 225 13.22 8.23 -20.93
N TYR A 226 12.26 7.73 -21.69
CA TYR A 226 12.35 6.47 -22.41
C TYR A 226 12.03 6.66 -23.88
N TYR A 227 12.58 5.79 -24.73
CA TYR A 227 12.29 5.77 -26.15
C TYR A 227 11.42 4.55 -26.46
N GLY A 228 10.29 4.77 -27.11
CA GLY A 228 9.31 3.70 -27.38
C GLY A 228 8.56 3.23 -26.14
N ARG A 229 7.51 2.44 -26.37
CA ARG A 229 6.58 1.95 -25.33
C ARG A 229 7.30 1.25 -24.19
N GLN A 230 6.89 1.56 -22.96
CA GLN A 230 7.40 0.91 -21.75
C GLN A 230 6.33 0.05 -21.08
N THR A 231 6.76 -0.96 -20.33
CA THR A 231 5.89 -1.81 -19.52
C THR A 231 6.39 -1.81 -18.09
N ILE A 232 5.66 -1.13 -17.22
CA ILE A 232 5.98 -0.94 -15.82
C ILE A 232 5.27 -2.01 -14.98
N LYS A 233 6.01 -2.68 -14.12
CA LYS A 233 5.45 -3.62 -13.14
C LYS A 233 5.60 -3.03 -11.75
N LEU A 234 4.57 -3.23 -10.93
CA LEU A 234 4.61 -2.97 -9.50
C LEU A 234 4.75 -4.30 -8.77
N MET A 235 5.64 -4.35 -7.78
CA MET A 235 5.93 -5.55 -6.99
C MET A 235 5.86 -5.21 -5.50
N THR A 236 5.41 -6.15 -4.68
CA THR A 236 5.48 -6.06 -3.21
C THR A 236 5.79 -7.44 -2.66
N SER A 237 6.45 -7.51 -1.51
CA SER A 237 6.82 -8.75 -0.83
C SER A 237 5.70 -9.29 0.07
N GLY A 238 4.72 -8.45 0.43
CA GLY A 238 3.60 -8.80 1.29
C GLY A 238 2.37 -9.31 0.54
N ASN A 239 1.48 -10.00 1.24
CA ASN A 239 0.12 -10.25 0.75
C ASN A 239 -0.71 -8.97 0.84
N GLY A 240 -1.57 -8.75 -0.14
CA GLY A 240 -2.43 -7.59 -0.19
C GLY A 240 -2.72 -7.15 -1.61
N THR A 241 -3.13 -5.89 -1.73
CA THR A 241 -3.54 -5.27 -3.00
C THR A 241 -2.79 -3.98 -3.22
N ILE A 242 -2.24 -3.78 -4.42
CA ILE A 242 -1.63 -2.52 -4.82
C ILE A 242 -2.68 -1.67 -5.53
N PHE A 243 -2.86 -0.44 -5.08
CA PHE A 243 -3.70 0.57 -5.70
C PHE A 243 -2.83 1.63 -6.35
N TYR A 244 -3.20 2.10 -7.54
CA TYR A 244 -2.39 3.06 -8.28
C TYR A 244 -3.23 4.06 -9.11
N THR A 245 -2.57 5.13 -9.51
CA THR A 245 -3.08 6.15 -10.44
C THR A 245 -2.02 6.44 -11.51
N LEU A 246 -2.43 6.94 -12.67
CA LEU A 246 -1.54 7.27 -13.80
C LEU A 246 -1.43 8.78 -14.07
N ASP A 247 -2.29 9.57 -13.45
CA ASP A 247 -2.40 11.02 -13.63
C ASP A 247 -1.66 11.82 -12.53
N GLY A 248 -0.97 11.13 -11.62
CA GLY A 248 -0.28 11.73 -10.48
C GLY A 248 -1.20 12.13 -9.31
N SER A 249 -2.49 11.81 -9.34
CA SER A 249 -3.37 11.96 -8.18
C SER A 249 -3.06 10.92 -7.09
N PHE A 250 -3.44 11.18 -5.84
CA PHE A 250 -3.18 10.22 -4.75
C PHE A 250 -4.10 9.01 -4.91
N PRO A 251 -3.61 7.76 -4.77
CA PRO A 251 -4.45 6.58 -4.87
C PRO A 251 -5.38 6.45 -3.65
N ASP A 252 -6.60 6.97 -3.78
CA ASP A 252 -7.67 6.85 -2.79
C ASP A 252 -8.60 5.65 -3.08
N GLU A 253 -9.80 5.62 -2.49
CA GLU A 253 -10.78 4.54 -2.67
C GLU A 253 -11.28 4.38 -4.12
N SER A 254 -11.06 5.38 -4.98
CA SER A 254 -11.39 5.34 -6.41
C SER A 254 -10.24 4.84 -7.30
N ALA A 255 -9.06 4.62 -6.72
CA ALA A 255 -7.87 4.21 -7.45
C ALA A 255 -8.01 2.83 -8.09
N GLU A 256 -7.26 2.61 -9.17
CA GLU A 256 -7.25 1.33 -9.87
C GLU A 256 -6.50 0.26 -9.08
N VAL A 257 -7.00 -0.97 -9.11
CA VAL A 257 -6.32 -2.13 -8.55
C VAL A 257 -5.31 -2.68 -9.56
N TYR A 258 -4.05 -2.78 -9.15
CA TYR A 258 -3.00 -3.34 -9.99
C TYR A 258 -3.12 -4.86 -10.09
N THR A 259 -3.59 -5.35 -11.24
CA THR A 259 -3.68 -6.79 -11.56
C THR A 259 -2.81 -7.22 -12.73
N THR A 260 -2.38 -6.27 -13.56
CA THR A 260 -1.59 -6.50 -14.78
C THR A 260 -0.55 -5.40 -14.97
N PRO A 261 0.58 -5.66 -15.64
CA PRO A 261 1.58 -4.64 -15.94
C PRO A 261 0.99 -3.41 -16.63
N ILE A 262 1.46 -2.23 -16.25
CA ILE A 262 1.03 -0.94 -16.79
C ILE A 262 1.82 -0.68 -18.08
N VAL A 263 1.10 -0.48 -19.18
CA VAL A 263 1.71 -0.15 -20.47
C VAL A 263 1.68 1.36 -20.66
N LEU A 264 2.85 1.96 -20.87
CA LEU A 264 3.00 3.40 -21.10
C LEU A 264 3.21 3.68 -22.58
N ASP A 265 2.27 4.43 -23.16
CA ASP A 265 2.38 5.00 -24.49
C ASP A 265 3.03 6.41 -24.43
N GLU A 266 3.06 7.12 -25.57
CA GLU A 266 3.69 8.43 -25.68
C GLU A 266 3.18 9.47 -24.68
N GLY A 267 4.12 10.26 -24.18
CA GLY A 267 3.84 11.40 -23.32
C GLY A 267 4.35 11.21 -21.89
N GLU A 268 3.99 12.16 -21.04
CA GLU A 268 4.32 12.12 -19.62
C GLU A 268 3.22 11.38 -18.85
N THR A 269 3.60 10.38 -18.07
CA THR A 269 2.70 9.66 -17.15
C THR A 269 3.35 9.64 -15.77
N THR A 270 2.58 10.00 -14.75
CA THR A 270 3.04 9.93 -13.35
C THR A 270 2.27 8.85 -12.63
N ILE A 271 2.97 7.77 -12.29
CA ILE A 271 2.38 6.64 -11.57
C ILE A 271 2.59 6.86 -10.08
N ARG A 272 1.50 6.84 -9.31
CA ARG A 272 1.53 6.81 -7.85
C ARG A 272 0.90 5.52 -7.36
N ALA A 273 1.47 4.89 -6.34
CA ALA A 273 0.98 3.62 -5.83
C ALA A 273 1.12 3.48 -4.32
N VAL A 274 0.19 2.72 -3.74
CA VAL A 274 0.17 2.30 -2.34
C VAL A 274 -0.18 0.82 -2.26
N HIS A 275 0.39 0.12 -1.29
CA HIS A 275 0.03 -1.27 -0.99
C HIS A 275 -0.86 -1.31 0.26
N VAL A 276 -1.93 -2.10 0.20
CA VAL A 276 -2.83 -2.33 1.33
C VAL A 276 -2.78 -3.81 1.67
N ASN A 277 -2.32 -4.14 2.87
CA ASN A 277 -2.20 -5.52 3.33
C ASN A 277 -3.57 -6.11 3.75
N GLU A 278 -3.59 -7.39 4.13
CA GLU A 278 -4.84 -8.09 4.53
C GLU A 278 -5.54 -7.48 5.76
N LYS A 279 -4.80 -6.76 6.62
CA LYS A 279 -5.33 -6.02 7.79
C LYS A 279 -5.84 -4.62 7.43
N GLY A 280 -5.75 -4.21 6.17
CA GLY A 280 -6.18 -2.88 5.72
C GLY A 280 -5.15 -1.77 5.95
N VAL A 281 -3.92 -2.11 6.38
CA VAL A 281 -2.87 -1.12 6.60
C VAL A 281 -2.30 -0.66 5.25
N LYS A 282 -2.23 0.66 5.06
CA LYS A 282 -1.65 1.30 3.88
C LYS A 282 -0.15 1.48 4.06
N SER A 283 0.63 1.16 3.03
CA SER A 283 2.06 1.46 2.98
C SER A 283 2.31 2.96 2.81
N GLU A 284 3.57 3.38 2.94
CA GLU A 284 4.00 4.64 2.35
C GLU A 284 3.67 4.66 0.84
N GLU A 285 3.36 5.86 0.33
CA GLU A 285 3.14 6.08 -1.08
C GLU A 285 4.46 6.15 -1.85
N VAL A 286 4.47 5.58 -3.05
CA VAL A 286 5.57 5.68 -4.01
C VAL A 286 5.10 6.37 -5.28
N SER A 287 5.99 7.16 -5.89
CA SER A 287 5.69 7.95 -7.09
C SER A 287 6.87 7.94 -8.07
N LYS A 288 6.57 7.74 -9.35
CA LYS A 288 7.53 7.85 -10.46
C LYS A 288 6.87 8.49 -11.68
N THR A 289 7.62 9.37 -12.34
CA THR A 289 7.21 10.00 -13.60
C THR A 289 8.03 9.44 -14.76
N TYR A 290 7.34 9.07 -15.82
CA TYR A 290 7.89 8.50 -17.04
C TYR A 290 7.51 9.41 -18.21
N ASN A 291 8.48 9.73 -19.05
CA ASN A 291 8.25 10.48 -20.28
C ASN A 291 8.66 9.61 -21.48
N ILE A 292 7.66 9.15 -22.23
CA ILE A 292 7.85 8.27 -23.38
C ILE A 292 7.98 9.13 -24.64
N ILE A 293 9.20 9.21 -25.17
CA ILE A 293 9.56 10.04 -26.30
C ILE A 293 9.45 9.24 -27.59
N LYS A 294 8.68 9.74 -28.55
CA LYS A 294 8.68 9.25 -29.93
C LYS A 294 9.92 9.73 -30.67
N VAL A 295 10.64 8.79 -31.29
CA VAL A 295 11.80 9.09 -32.15
C VAL A 295 11.37 8.98 -33.60
N ALA A 296 11.60 10.05 -34.37
CA ALA A 296 11.39 10.01 -35.81
C ALA A 296 12.43 9.12 -36.48
N PRO A 297 12.03 8.25 -37.43
CA PRO A 297 12.96 7.53 -38.28
C PRO A 297 13.84 8.49 -39.07
N LEU A 298 15.00 8.01 -39.53
CA LEU A 298 15.81 8.79 -40.44
C LEU A 298 15.08 8.95 -41.78
N THR A 299 15.31 10.07 -42.44
CA THR A 299 14.76 10.36 -43.77
C THR A 299 15.27 9.33 -44.78
N PRO A 300 14.40 8.72 -45.61
CA PRO A 300 14.83 7.78 -46.63
C PRO A 300 15.75 8.45 -47.65
N LYS A 301 16.69 7.69 -48.22
CA LYS A 301 17.64 8.24 -49.19
C LYS A 301 17.18 7.99 -50.61
N LEU A 302 16.81 9.07 -51.32
CA LEU A 302 16.45 9.00 -52.73
C LEU A 302 17.67 8.73 -53.61
N LEU A 303 17.71 7.59 -54.30
CA LEU A 303 18.79 7.21 -55.20
C LEU A 303 18.53 7.72 -56.62
N THR A 304 17.28 7.63 -57.09
CA THR A 304 16.87 8.18 -58.39
C THR A 304 16.51 9.66 -58.23
N GLN A 305 17.44 10.55 -58.53
CA GLN A 305 17.27 12.01 -58.37
C GLN A 305 16.12 12.56 -59.23
N SER A 306 15.44 13.59 -58.74
CA SER A 306 14.41 14.33 -59.49
C SER A 306 14.94 14.87 -60.82
N GLY A 307 14.05 15.03 -61.82
CA GLY A 307 14.37 15.69 -63.08
C GLY A 307 13.66 15.14 -64.31
N ASP A 308 14.11 15.63 -65.47
CA ASP A 308 13.63 15.19 -66.78
C ASP A 308 14.38 13.95 -67.25
N TYR A 309 13.64 12.96 -67.74
CA TYR A 309 14.15 11.70 -68.23
C TYR A 309 13.66 11.44 -69.65
N SER A 310 14.57 11.01 -70.52
CA SER A 310 14.24 10.54 -71.88
C SER A 310 14.43 9.03 -72.08
N ILE A 311 15.04 8.38 -71.09
CA ILE A 311 15.21 6.93 -71.02
C ILE A 311 14.49 6.47 -69.74
N PRO A 312 13.59 5.49 -69.83
CA PRO A 312 12.90 4.97 -68.65
C PRO A 312 13.87 4.51 -67.55
N LYS A 313 13.56 4.85 -66.30
CA LYS A 313 14.31 4.40 -65.13
C LYS A 313 13.38 3.91 -64.04
N LEU A 314 13.92 3.07 -63.16
CA LEU A 314 13.26 2.65 -61.93
C LEU A 314 13.52 3.71 -60.85
N ILE A 315 12.48 4.10 -60.13
CA ILE A 315 12.57 4.95 -58.95
C ILE A 315 13.09 4.09 -57.81
N LYS A 316 14.23 4.50 -57.24
CA LYS A 316 14.91 3.78 -56.18
C LYS A 316 15.06 4.66 -54.95
N VAL A 317 14.63 4.13 -53.82
CA VAL A 317 14.76 4.68 -52.48
C VAL A 317 15.48 3.64 -51.61
N GLU A 318 16.45 4.10 -50.83
CA GLU A 318 17.22 3.29 -49.88
C GLU A 318 16.71 3.57 -48.45
N GLU A 319 16.38 2.51 -47.72
CA GLU A 319 15.93 2.57 -46.33
C GLU A 319 17.10 2.96 -45.41
N THR A 320 16.83 3.86 -44.48
CA THR A 320 17.80 4.35 -43.49
C THR A 320 17.40 3.91 -42.08
N GLN A 321 17.22 2.60 -41.88
CA GLN A 321 16.83 1.96 -40.60
C GLN A 321 15.45 2.37 -40.03
N ASN A 322 14.83 1.39 -39.35
CA ASN A 322 13.80 1.60 -38.34
C ASN A 322 12.42 2.07 -38.87
N GLY A 323 11.89 1.39 -39.89
CA GLY A 323 10.49 1.51 -40.29
C GLY A 323 10.22 1.04 -41.72
N THR A 324 8.97 1.14 -42.16
CA THR A 324 8.56 0.80 -43.53
C THR A 324 8.48 2.07 -44.38
N ILE A 325 8.97 2.03 -45.62
CA ILE A 325 8.84 3.15 -46.55
C ILE A 325 7.44 3.16 -47.16
N TYR A 326 6.73 4.28 -47.00
CA TYR A 326 5.45 4.53 -47.64
C TYR A 326 5.56 5.70 -48.60
N TYR A 327 4.69 5.70 -49.62
CA TYR A 327 4.66 6.79 -50.57
C TYR A 327 3.29 7.05 -51.19
N THR A 328 3.17 8.26 -51.72
CA THR A 328 2.00 8.78 -52.42
C THR A 328 2.43 9.41 -53.74
N THR A 329 1.48 9.53 -54.66
CA THR A 329 1.67 10.14 -55.99
C THR A 329 0.61 11.17 -56.35
N ASP A 330 -0.28 11.48 -55.41
CA ASP A 330 -1.38 12.43 -55.53
C ASP A 330 -1.10 13.76 -54.81
N GLY A 331 0.08 13.90 -54.21
CA GLY A 331 0.53 15.10 -53.52
C GLY A 331 0.19 15.13 -52.02
N THR A 332 -0.47 14.11 -51.46
CA THR A 332 -0.70 14.05 -50.01
C THR A 332 0.52 13.48 -49.27
N ASP A 333 0.66 13.78 -47.99
CA ASP A 333 1.75 13.22 -47.20
C ASP A 333 1.57 11.71 -46.95
N PRO A 334 2.64 10.89 -47.01
CA PRO A 334 2.53 9.46 -46.76
C PRO A 334 2.13 9.13 -45.32
N THR A 335 1.29 8.11 -45.17
CA THR A 335 0.82 7.54 -43.90
C THR A 335 0.92 6.02 -43.95
N VAL A 336 0.66 5.32 -42.83
CA VAL A 336 0.65 3.85 -42.78
C VAL A 336 -0.41 3.22 -43.70
N ASP A 337 -1.42 3.98 -44.10
CA ASP A 337 -2.46 3.55 -45.05
C ASP A 337 -2.07 3.82 -46.51
N SER A 338 -0.93 4.50 -46.75
CA SER A 338 -0.42 4.78 -48.10
C SER A 338 0.21 3.53 -48.72
N ARG A 339 0.67 3.65 -49.98
CA ARG A 339 1.28 2.52 -50.66
C ARG A 339 2.65 2.20 -50.07
N GLU A 340 2.86 0.97 -49.62
CA GLU A 340 4.17 0.47 -49.23
C GLU A 340 5.11 0.45 -50.45
N TYR A 341 6.34 0.90 -50.24
CA TYR A 341 7.38 0.88 -51.25
C TYR A 341 7.98 -0.51 -51.41
N ASP A 342 7.52 -1.20 -52.43
CA ASP A 342 8.08 -2.47 -52.90
C ASP A 342 8.92 -2.23 -54.19
N PRO A 343 10.26 -2.21 -54.11
CA PRO A 343 11.10 -2.03 -55.28
C PRO A 343 11.06 -3.25 -56.21
N PRO A 344 11.07 -3.07 -57.54
CA PRO A 344 11.27 -1.81 -58.25
C PRO A 344 9.97 -1.07 -58.65
N VAL A 345 9.96 0.25 -58.45
CA VAL A 345 8.87 1.13 -58.88
C VAL A 345 9.21 1.76 -60.24
N PRO A 346 8.47 1.49 -61.33
CA PRO A 346 8.74 2.10 -62.62
C PRO A 346 8.34 3.58 -62.64
N MET A 347 9.10 4.41 -63.34
CA MET A 347 8.80 5.84 -63.51
C MET A 347 7.60 6.02 -64.46
N PRO A 348 6.52 6.70 -64.02
CA PRO A 348 5.37 7.00 -64.87
C PRO A 348 5.73 7.87 -66.07
N LEU A 349 4.91 7.83 -67.12
CA LEU A 349 5.06 8.72 -68.28
C LEU A 349 4.60 10.14 -67.94
N GLY A 350 5.32 11.14 -68.46
CA GLY A 350 5.05 12.55 -68.20
C GLY A 350 5.43 12.98 -66.79
N LYS A 351 4.81 14.06 -66.31
CA LYS A 351 5.06 14.62 -64.98
C LYS A 351 4.43 13.77 -63.88
N SER A 352 5.21 13.46 -62.86
CA SER A 352 4.75 12.77 -61.65
C SER A 352 5.51 13.28 -60.43
N GLU A 353 4.80 13.44 -59.32
CA GLU A 353 5.37 13.72 -58.00
C GLU A 353 5.27 12.45 -57.15
N PHE A 354 6.33 12.13 -56.42
CA PHE A 354 6.34 11.08 -55.42
C PHE A 354 6.75 11.68 -54.09
N ARG A 355 6.04 11.34 -53.02
CA ARG A 355 6.43 11.69 -51.65
C ARG A 355 6.75 10.43 -50.90
N PHE A 356 7.94 10.34 -50.32
CA PHE A 356 8.39 9.17 -49.56
C PHE A 356 8.63 9.53 -48.10
N ALA A 357 8.22 8.66 -47.19
CA ALA A 357 8.57 8.73 -45.78
C ALA A 357 8.78 7.34 -45.19
N ILE A 358 9.65 7.23 -44.20
CA ILE A 358 9.75 6.02 -43.36
C ILE A 358 8.83 6.22 -42.17
N ILE A 359 7.97 5.24 -41.91
CA ILE A 359 7.07 5.24 -40.75
C ILE A 359 7.40 4.03 -39.89
N ASN A 360 7.74 4.26 -38.62
CA ASN A 360 8.04 3.19 -37.66
C ASN A 360 6.77 2.57 -37.07
N ASP A 361 6.94 1.47 -36.32
CA ASP A 361 5.86 0.76 -35.63
C ASP A 361 5.10 1.65 -34.62
N SER A 362 5.70 2.75 -34.17
CA SER A 362 5.05 3.74 -33.28
C SER A 362 4.24 4.79 -34.04
N GLY A 363 4.15 4.69 -35.36
CA GLY A 363 3.42 5.60 -36.25
C GLY A 363 4.12 6.94 -36.50
N VAL A 364 5.40 7.08 -36.14
CA VAL A 364 6.16 8.31 -36.37
C VAL A 364 6.72 8.30 -37.79
N SER A 365 6.46 9.37 -38.53
CA SER A 365 7.03 9.61 -39.85
C SER A 365 8.41 10.27 -39.74
N SER A 366 9.32 9.89 -40.63
CA SER A 366 10.51 10.68 -40.96
C SER A 366 10.10 12.01 -41.63
N GLU A 367 11.08 12.87 -41.92
CA GLU A 367 10.85 13.94 -42.89
C GLU A 367 10.45 13.35 -44.25
N ILE A 368 9.63 14.09 -45.00
CA ILE A 368 9.11 13.68 -46.30
C ILE A 368 10.09 14.07 -47.39
N VAL A 369 10.49 13.09 -48.20
CA VAL A 369 11.28 13.31 -49.41
C VAL A 369 10.35 13.46 -50.60
N VAL A 370 10.39 14.63 -51.24
CA VAL A 370 9.64 14.90 -52.46
C VAL A 370 10.53 14.67 -53.68
N ALA A 371 10.06 13.86 -54.61
CA ALA A 371 10.72 13.57 -55.88
C ALA A 371 9.81 13.93 -57.05
N GLU A 372 10.31 14.76 -57.96
CA GLU A 372 9.60 15.20 -59.15
C GLU A 372 10.26 14.59 -60.39
N TYR A 373 9.47 13.90 -61.19
CA TYR A 373 9.94 13.25 -62.42
C TYR A 373 9.13 13.71 -63.60
N ASN A 374 9.79 13.80 -64.76
CA ASN A 374 9.13 14.00 -66.04
C ASN A 374 9.75 13.04 -67.07
N LEU A 375 9.08 11.92 -67.35
CA LEU A 375 9.54 10.96 -68.35
C LEU A 375 8.92 11.23 -69.71
N SER A 376 9.74 11.64 -70.67
CA SER A 376 9.37 11.82 -72.08
C SER A 376 10.28 10.96 -72.95
N ILE A 377 9.85 9.73 -73.26
CA ILE A 377 10.64 8.77 -74.05
C ILE A 377 10.86 9.33 -75.47
N SER A 378 12.10 9.29 -75.94
CA SER A 378 12.44 9.68 -77.31
C SER A 378 11.95 8.63 -78.33
N GLY A 379 11.31 9.07 -79.41
CA GLY A 379 10.84 8.19 -80.48
C GLY A 379 9.43 8.56 -80.93
N ILE A 380 8.61 7.56 -81.20
CA ILE A 380 7.17 7.74 -81.42
C ILE A 380 6.50 8.25 -80.14
N ASP A 381 5.43 9.04 -80.27
CA ASP A 381 4.67 9.52 -79.12
C ASP A 381 3.83 8.40 -78.47
N LYS A 382 3.42 8.61 -77.21
CA LYS A 382 2.70 7.59 -76.43
C LYS A 382 1.33 7.28 -77.03
N GLU A 383 0.63 8.29 -77.56
CA GLU A 383 -0.70 8.13 -78.16
C GLU A 383 -0.62 7.28 -79.44
N TYR A 384 0.44 7.49 -80.24
CA TYR A 384 0.72 6.65 -81.39
C TYR A 384 1.06 5.21 -80.98
N ALA A 385 1.84 5.01 -79.91
CA ALA A 385 2.14 3.69 -79.38
C ALA A 385 0.88 2.94 -78.89
N GLU A 386 -0.04 3.62 -78.19
CA GLU A 386 -1.35 3.09 -77.79
C GLU A 386 -2.18 2.66 -79.02
N GLY A 387 -2.21 3.50 -80.06
CA GLY A 387 -2.89 3.19 -81.32
C GLY A 387 -2.30 2.00 -82.07
N LEU A 388 -0.97 1.79 -82.01
CA LEU A 388 -0.31 0.66 -82.63
C LEU A 388 -0.73 -0.68 -82.02
N VAL A 389 -0.97 -0.74 -80.71
CA VAL A 389 -1.50 -1.95 -80.05
C VAL A 389 -2.88 -2.29 -80.62
N GLN A 390 -3.77 -1.29 -80.67
CA GLN A 390 -5.12 -1.45 -81.19
C GLN A 390 -5.10 -1.92 -82.65
N LEU A 391 -4.31 -1.27 -83.50
CA LEU A 391 -4.19 -1.61 -84.92
C LEU A 391 -3.63 -3.03 -85.13
N THR A 392 -2.62 -3.40 -84.35
CA THR A 392 -2.01 -4.74 -84.42
C THR A 392 -3.01 -5.84 -84.09
N LEU A 393 -3.81 -5.65 -83.02
CA LEU A 393 -4.82 -6.62 -82.62
C LEU A 393 -5.96 -6.72 -83.64
N MET A 394 -6.42 -5.60 -84.20
CA MET A 394 -7.40 -5.60 -85.29
C MET A 394 -6.90 -6.35 -86.53
N ALA A 395 -5.64 -6.16 -86.90
CA ALA A 395 -5.02 -6.84 -88.04
C ALA A 395 -4.93 -8.37 -87.83
N LEU A 396 -4.83 -8.82 -86.58
CA LEU A 396 -4.87 -10.23 -86.19
C LEU A 396 -6.31 -10.78 -86.04
N GLY A 397 -7.33 -9.95 -86.24
CA GLY A 397 -8.74 -10.33 -86.23
C GLY A 397 -9.41 -10.28 -84.84
N HIS A 398 -8.77 -9.67 -83.85
CA HIS A 398 -9.37 -9.46 -82.52
C HIS A 398 -10.35 -8.29 -82.53
N ASP A 399 -11.51 -8.46 -81.90
CA ASP A 399 -12.46 -7.36 -81.67
C ASP A 399 -12.00 -6.54 -80.45
N VAL A 400 -11.56 -5.31 -80.70
CA VAL A 400 -11.05 -4.38 -79.69
C VAL A 400 -11.93 -3.13 -79.55
N THR A 401 -13.19 -3.19 -80.04
CA THR A 401 -14.09 -2.02 -80.05
C THR A 401 -14.44 -1.49 -78.65
N ALA A 402 -14.48 -2.36 -77.64
CA ALA A 402 -14.73 -2.02 -76.24
C ALA A 402 -13.45 -1.85 -75.40
N HIS A 403 -12.27 -1.88 -76.05
CA HIS A 403 -10.97 -1.83 -75.39
C HIS A 403 -10.37 -0.41 -75.41
N GLU A 404 -9.66 -0.08 -74.35
CA GLU A 404 -8.93 1.17 -74.17
C GLU A 404 -7.50 0.82 -73.74
N PHE A 405 -6.52 1.15 -74.59
CA PHE A 405 -5.11 0.88 -74.33
C PHE A 405 -4.46 2.12 -73.73
N LYS A 406 -3.81 1.98 -72.56
CA LYS A 406 -3.19 3.10 -71.84
C LYS A 406 -1.73 2.81 -71.53
N ALA A 407 -0.84 3.64 -72.05
CA ALA A 407 0.57 3.66 -71.69
C ALA A 407 0.73 4.17 -70.24
N LYS A 408 1.28 3.35 -69.36
CA LYS A 408 1.39 3.66 -67.92
C LYS A 408 2.76 4.16 -67.52
N TYR A 409 3.82 3.49 -67.99
CA TYR A 409 5.21 3.79 -67.66
C TYR A 409 6.12 3.33 -68.79
N GLY A 410 7.37 3.80 -68.75
CA GLY A 410 8.41 3.32 -69.65
C GLY A 410 9.17 2.13 -69.05
N TYR A 411 9.65 1.24 -69.91
CA TYR A 411 10.63 0.20 -69.55
C TYR A 411 11.83 0.26 -70.50
N SER A 412 13.03 0.01 -69.99
CA SER A 412 14.24 -0.04 -70.81
C SER A 412 14.92 -1.40 -70.66
N GLN A 413 15.28 -2.02 -71.77
CA GLN A 413 16.07 -3.25 -71.79
C GLN A 413 17.21 -3.10 -72.82
N GLY A 414 18.46 -3.13 -72.34
CA GLY A 414 19.62 -2.78 -73.17
C GLY A 414 19.55 -1.33 -73.65
N SER A 415 19.64 -1.12 -74.97
CA SER A 415 19.54 0.22 -75.58
C SER A 415 18.13 0.59 -76.04
N ARG A 416 17.14 -0.28 -75.81
CA ARG A 416 15.76 -0.08 -76.27
C ARG A 416 14.88 0.44 -75.14
N SER A 417 13.97 1.33 -75.49
CA SER A 417 12.94 1.88 -74.59
C SER A 417 11.58 1.48 -75.12
N TYR A 418 10.69 1.09 -74.21
CA TYR A 418 9.37 0.58 -74.52
C TYR A 418 8.31 1.35 -73.73
N TYR A 419 7.17 1.59 -74.37
CA TYR A 419 5.95 1.99 -73.68
C TYR A 419 5.26 0.73 -73.15
N VAL A 420 5.05 0.63 -71.83
CA VAL A 420 4.27 -0.44 -71.23
C VAL A 420 2.80 -0.02 -71.18
N ILE A 421 1.96 -0.81 -71.86
CA ILE A 421 0.58 -0.47 -72.17
C ILE A 421 -0.35 -1.51 -71.55
N GLU A 422 -1.30 -1.01 -70.76
CA GLU A 422 -2.36 -1.82 -70.15
C GLU A 422 -3.64 -1.74 -70.97
N ASP A 423 -4.32 -2.87 -71.11
CA ASP A 423 -5.61 -2.98 -71.80
C ASP A 423 -6.76 -2.90 -70.79
N TYR A 424 -7.79 -2.13 -71.12
CA TYR A 424 -9.03 -2.02 -70.37
C TYR A 424 -10.23 -2.29 -71.27
N ALA A 425 -10.95 -3.38 -71.02
CA ALA A 425 -12.19 -3.69 -71.73
C ALA A 425 -13.40 -3.34 -70.85
N GLY A 426 -14.30 -2.48 -71.34
CA GLY A 426 -15.49 -2.04 -70.59
C GLY A 426 -15.15 -1.43 -69.22
N GLY A 427 -14.02 -0.72 -69.13
CA GLY A 427 -13.52 -0.09 -67.90
C GLY A 427 -12.80 -1.04 -66.92
N LYS A 428 -12.67 -2.33 -67.23
CA LYS A 428 -11.93 -3.30 -66.40
C LYS A 428 -10.58 -3.63 -67.02
N ARG A 429 -9.53 -3.56 -66.20
CA ARG A 429 -8.16 -3.93 -66.58
C ARG A 429 -8.10 -5.41 -66.98
N GLN A 430 -7.50 -5.69 -68.13
CA GLN A 430 -7.22 -7.03 -68.62
C GLN A 430 -5.86 -7.54 -68.11
N ASN A 431 -5.67 -8.86 -68.10
CA ASN A 431 -4.42 -9.46 -67.64
C ASN A 431 -3.27 -9.30 -68.65
N THR A 432 -3.60 -9.09 -69.92
CA THR A 432 -2.60 -8.93 -70.98
C THR A 432 -1.99 -7.53 -70.89
N VAL A 433 -0.65 -7.49 -70.89
CA VAL A 433 0.12 -6.24 -70.94
C VAL A 433 0.94 -6.24 -72.21
N TYR A 434 1.00 -5.09 -72.86
CA TYR A 434 1.73 -4.90 -74.10
C TYR A 434 2.95 -4.03 -73.88
N ALA A 435 3.97 -4.22 -74.72
CA ALA A 435 5.09 -3.31 -74.86
C ALA A 435 5.20 -2.86 -76.30
N VAL A 436 5.43 -1.57 -76.54
CA VAL A 436 5.71 -1.02 -77.86
C VAL A 436 7.10 -0.41 -77.86
N ASP A 437 7.96 -0.85 -78.76
CA ASP A 437 9.29 -0.27 -78.93
C ASP A 437 9.16 1.17 -79.41
N ALA A 438 9.72 2.11 -78.63
CA ALA A 438 9.57 3.54 -78.88
C ALA A 438 10.26 4.00 -80.17
N GLN A 439 11.21 3.24 -80.73
CA GLN A 439 11.90 3.60 -81.97
C GLN A 439 11.29 2.91 -83.19
N THR A 440 10.96 1.61 -83.08
CA THR A 440 10.49 0.82 -84.23
C THR A 440 8.98 0.75 -84.34
N GLY A 441 8.25 0.98 -83.24
CA GLY A 441 6.80 0.77 -83.16
C GLY A 441 6.39 -0.72 -83.12
N GLU A 442 7.35 -1.64 -82.97
CA GLU A 442 7.04 -3.06 -82.84
C GLU A 442 6.28 -3.34 -81.55
N VAL A 443 5.18 -4.09 -81.66
CA VAL A 443 4.29 -4.45 -80.54
C VAL A 443 4.58 -5.86 -80.05
N TYR A 444 4.67 -5.99 -78.73
CA TYR A 444 4.94 -7.22 -78.01
C TYR A 444 3.91 -7.45 -76.90
N THR A 445 3.67 -8.70 -76.53
CA THR A 445 3.06 -9.04 -75.23
C THR A 445 4.17 -9.22 -74.21
N ILE A 446 3.98 -8.74 -72.98
CA ILE A 446 4.99 -8.87 -71.93
C ILE A 446 4.46 -9.57 -70.69
N THR A 447 5.32 -10.34 -70.02
CA THR A 447 5.06 -10.93 -68.70
C THR A 447 6.17 -10.51 -67.74
N ARG A 448 5.80 -10.01 -66.55
CA ARG A 448 6.77 -9.58 -65.54
C ARG A 448 7.34 -10.79 -64.82
N ASN A 449 8.67 -10.89 -64.76
CA ASN A 449 9.35 -11.88 -63.95
C ASN A 449 9.37 -11.42 -62.49
N GLY A 450 8.72 -12.19 -61.61
CA GLY A 450 8.59 -11.84 -60.18
C GLY A 450 9.91 -11.82 -59.41
N ASN A 451 10.97 -12.47 -59.90
CA ASN A 451 12.26 -12.56 -59.19
C ASN A 451 13.25 -11.46 -59.62
N THR A 452 13.20 -11.02 -60.87
CA THR A 452 14.16 -10.02 -61.42
C THR A 452 13.52 -8.66 -61.68
N GLY A 453 12.20 -8.59 -61.79
CA GLY A 453 11.46 -7.39 -62.18
C GLY A 453 11.54 -7.07 -63.67
N ASP A 454 12.26 -7.86 -64.46
CA ASP A 454 12.37 -7.73 -65.91
C ASP A 454 11.14 -8.28 -66.64
N TYR A 455 11.00 -7.91 -67.91
CA TYR A 455 9.94 -8.40 -68.79
C TYR A 455 10.45 -9.43 -69.78
N ASP A 456 9.71 -10.53 -69.88
CA ASP A 456 9.84 -11.48 -70.98
C ASP A 456 8.95 -11.03 -72.14
N PHE A 457 9.52 -10.92 -73.34
CA PHE A 457 8.83 -10.45 -74.54
C PHE A 457 8.30 -11.63 -75.36
N GLY A 458 7.00 -11.59 -75.65
CA GLY A 458 6.31 -12.52 -76.52
C GLY A 458 5.78 -11.84 -77.79
N VAL A 459 5.56 -12.64 -78.81
CA VAL A 459 4.93 -12.19 -80.06
C VAL A 459 3.42 -12.07 -79.84
N VAL A 460 2.83 -10.96 -80.29
CA VAL A 460 1.36 -10.79 -80.31
C VAL A 460 0.77 -11.79 -81.32
N LYS A 461 -0.16 -12.62 -80.87
CA LYS A 461 -0.76 -13.71 -81.67
C LYS A 461 -2.24 -13.50 -81.92
#